data_AF-A0A318CH91-F1
#
_entry.id   AF-A0A318CH91-F1
#
_cell.length_a   1.000
_cell.length_b   1.000
_cell.length_c   1.000
_cell.angle_alpha   90.00
_cell.angle_beta   90.00
_cell.angle_gamma   90.00
#
_symmetry.space_group_name_H-M   'P 1'
#
loop_
_entity.id
_entity.type
_entity.pdbx_description
1 polymer ?
#
loop_
_entity_poly.entity_id
_entity_poly.type
_entity_poly.pdbx_seq_one_letter_code
_entity_poly.pdbx_strand_id
1 'polypeptide(L)'
;MDFCTLPVKDFLKKVAEKSATPGGGAVGAVVAALAASLGSMVANLTIGKKGYEDVEGHMESALEVFESESNYLCDLMNRDIQAFDQVMSAYKMSKATDDEKNSREMKVQQALKTAIEVPFDLARRCKNIIFNVERLAKW
;
A
#
# COMPACT_ATOMS: atom_id res chain seq x y z
N MET A 1 -2.39 -13.21 8.75
CA MET A 1 -3.68 -12.99 8.07
C MET A 1 -3.39 -12.07 6.92
N ASP A 2 -3.74 -12.45 5.70
CA ASP A 2 -3.62 -11.56 4.55
C ASP A 2 -4.85 -10.67 4.50
N PHE A 3 -4.68 -9.37 4.74
CA PHE A 3 -5.81 -8.43 4.78
C PHE A 3 -6.39 -8.18 3.38
N CYS A 4 -5.65 -8.47 2.31
CA CYS A 4 -6.07 -8.26 0.92
C CYS A 4 -7.18 -9.22 0.48
N THR A 5 -7.32 -10.35 1.16
CA THR A 5 -8.32 -11.39 0.85
C THR A 5 -9.58 -11.28 1.71
N LEU A 6 -9.65 -10.29 2.61
CA LEU A 6 -10.82 -10.10 3.45
C LEU A 6 -12.00 -9.55 2.65
N PRO A 7 -13.24 -10.02 2.90
CA PRO A 7 -14.43 -9.32 2.44
C PRO A 7 -14.44 -7.89 2.97
N VAL A 8 -14.89 -6.94 2.15
CA VAL A 8 -14.90 -5.50 2.51
C VAL A 8 -15.56 -5.24 3.87
N LYS A 9 -16.69 -5.91 4.16
CA LYS A 9 -17.37 -5.76 5.46
C LYS A 9 -16.50 -6.19 6.64
N ASP A 10 -15.67 -7.21 6.48
CA ASP A 10 -14.81 -7.71 7.54
C ASP A 10 -13.54 -6.89 7.66
N PHE A 11 -13.00 -6.37 6.56
CA PHE A 11 -11.94 -5.36 6.59
C PHE A 11 -12.39 -4.11 7.36
N LEU A 12 -13.60 -3.59 7.10
CA LEU A 12 -14.14 -2.44 7.82
C LEU A 12 -14.31 -2.71 9.32
N LYS A 13 -14.79 -3.89 9.70
CA LYS A 13 -14.85 -4.29 11.12
C LYS A 13 -13.46 -4.31 11.74
N LYS A 14 -12.46 -4.89 11.05
CA LYS A 14 -11.07 -4.96 11.50
C LYS A 14 -10.47 -3.57 11.72
N VAL A 15 -10.70 -2.62 10.81
CA VAL A 15 -10.25 -1.23 10.96
C VAL A 15 -10.90 -0.55 12.17
N ALA A 16 -12.15 -0.89 12.49
CA ALA A 16 -12.90 -0.30 13.60
C ALA A 16 -12.67 -0.99 14.96
N GLU A 17 -11.95 -2.11 15.00
CA GLU A 17 -11.65 -2.83 16.23
C GLU A 17 -10.81 -1.97 17.18
N LYS A 18 -10.91 -2.26 18.49
CA LYS A 18 -10.04 -1.63 19.50
C LYS A 18 -8.64 -2.27 19.49
N SER A 19 -8.00 -2.25 18.33
CA SER A 19 -6.64 -2.72 18.06
C SER A 19 -5.81 -1.58 17.47
N ALA A 20 -4.49 -1.75 17.47
CA ALA A 20 -3.58 -0.79 16.85
C ALA A 20 -3.34 -1.07 15.35
N THR A 21 -3.90 -2.17 14.81
CA THR A 21 -3.73 -2.63 13.43
C THR A 21 -5.06 -3.20 12.90
N PRO A 22 -5.42 -2.97 11.64
CA PRO A 22 -4.72 -2.16 10.63
C PRO A 22 -4.82 -0.64 10.90
N GLY A 23 -3.73 0.09 10.65
CA GLY A 23 -3.63 1.53 10.89
C GLY A 23 -3.89 2.38 9.64
N GLY A 24 -3.62 3.69 9.74
CA GLY A 24 -3.85 4.64 8.65
C GLY A 24 -3.01 4.37 7.39
N GLY A 25 -1.77 3.86 7.55
CA GLY A 25 -0.91 3.48 6.42
C GLY A 25 -1.50 2.32 5.62
N ALA A 26 -1.89 1.26 6.31
CA ALA A 26 -2.64 0.13 5.75
C ALA A 26 -3.92 0.56 5.00
N VAL A 27 -4.76 1.39 5.63
CA VAL A 27 -5.99 1.90 5.00
C VAL A 27 -5.67 2.76 3.78
N GLY A 28 -4.66 3.63 3.87
CA GLY A 28 -4.22 4.45 2.74
C GLY A 28 -3.73 3.62 1.56
N ALA A 29 -3.05 2.50 1.81
CA ALA A 29 -2.61 1.56 0.78
C ALA A 29 -3.80 0.91 0.07
N VAL A 30 -4.86 0.51 0.79
CA VAL A 30 -6.10 -0.01 0.18
C VAL A 30 -6.79 1.04 -0.68
N VAL A 31 -6.89 2.29 -0.21
CA VAL A 31 -7.48 3.39 -1.01
C VAL A 31 -6.68 3.64 -2.29
N ALA A 32 -5.35 3.61 -2.21
CA ALA A 32 -4.49 3.75 -3.39
C ALA A 32 -4.62 2.55 -4.34
N ALA A 33 -4.75 1.33 -3.82
CA ALA A 33 -4.98 0.13 -4.63
C ALA A 33 -6.30 0.22 -5.41
N LEU A 34 -7.38 0.72 -4.76
CA LEU A 34 -8.65 1.00 -5.42
C LEU A 34 -8.51 2.06 -6.52
N ALA A 35 -7.74 3.12 -6.28
CA ALA A 35 -7.47 4.14 -7.30
C ALA A 35 -6.74 3.55 -8.52
N ALA A 36 -5.76 2.66 -8.32
CA ALA A 36 -5.10 1.93 -9.38
C ALA A 36 -6.08 1.00 -10.14
N SER A 37 -6.91 0.22 -9.42
CA SER A 37 -7.91 -0.65 -10.06
C SER A 37 -8.91 0.12 -10.92
N LEU A 38 -9.28 1.35 -10.54
CA LEU A 38 -10.10 2.23 -11.37
C LEU A 38 -9.37 2.66 -12.65
N GLY A 39 -8.05 2.89 -12.59
CA GLY A 39 -7.22 3.11 -13.77
C GLY A 39 -7.23 1.90 -14.72
N SER A 40 -7.07 0.68 -14.18
CA SER A 40 -7.21 -0.56 -14.95
C SER A 40 -8.59 -0.69 -15.59
N MET A 41 -9.66 -0.31 -14.88
CA MET A 41 -11.02 -0.33 -15.42
C MET A 41 -11.16 0.60 -16.63
N VAL A 42 -10.65 1.83 -16.55
CA VAL A 42 -10.71 2.79 -17.67
C VAL A 42 -9.93 2.27 -18.88
N ALA A 43 -8.73 1.70 -18.69
CA ALA A 43 -7.96 1.10 -19.77
C ALA A 43 -8.73 -0.06 -20.44
N ASN A 44 -9.26 -0.99 -19.65
CA ASN A 44 -10.05 -2.12 -20.14
C ASN A 44 -11.32 -1.72 -20.89
N LEU A 45 -11.98 -0.62 -20.50
CA LEU A 45 -13.16 -0.11 -21.20
C LEU A 45 -12.82 0.53 -22.56
N THR A 46 -11.54 0.77 -22.83
CA THR A 46 -11.05 1.41 -24.06
C THR A 46 -10.40 0.41 -25.01
N ILE A 47 -9.68 -0.58 -24.50
CA ILE A 47 -9.06 -1.65 -25.31
C ILE A 47 -10.14 -2.40 -26.11
N GLY A 48 -9.88 -2.66 -27.39
CA GLY A 48 -10.83 -3.28 -28.33
C GLY A 48 -12.09 -2.46 -28.65
N LYS A 49 -12.22 -1.21 -28.16
CA LYS A 49 -13.36 -0.35 -28.45
C LYS A 49 -13.21 0.32 -29.81
N LYS A 50 -14.23 0.16 -30.66
CA LYS A 50 -14.27 0.81 -31.97
C LYS A 50 -14.07 2.34 -31.86
N GLY A 51 -13.14 2.88 -32.64
CA GLY A 51 -12.76 4.30 -32.64
C GLY A 51 -11.63 4.66 -31.68
N TYR A 52 -11.03 3.68 -30.97
CA TYR A 52 -9.90 3.85 -30.04
C TYR A 52 -8.70 2.97 -30.43
N GLU A 53 -8.68 2.41 -31.65
CA GLU A 53 -7.64 1.51 -32.14
C GLU A 53 -6.25 2.18 -32.10
N ASP A 54 -6.18 3.48 -32.40
CA ASP A 54 -4.93 4.25 -32.41
C ASP A 54 -4.29 4.43 -31.01
N VAL A 55 -5.07 4.25 -29.93
CA VAL A 55 -4.61 4.40 -28.54
C VAL A 55 -4.50 3.07 -27.80
N GLU A 56 -4.82 1.95 -28.44
CA GLU A 56 -4.89 0.63 -27.81
C GLU A 56 -3.60 0.25 -27.09
N GLY A 57 -2.43 0.39 -27.75
CA GLY A 57 -1.14 0.11 -27.13
C GLY A 57 -0.80 1.01 -25.94
N HIS A 58 -1.32 2.25 -25.90
CA HIS A 58 -1.18 3.12 -24.73
C HIS A 58 -2.04 2.63 -23.56
N MET A 59 -3.23 2.11 -23.85
CA MET A 59 -4.16 1.57 -22.85
C MET A 59 -3.62 0.25 -22.27
N GLU A 60 -3.06 -0.64 -23.09
CA GLU A 60 -2.41 -1.87 -22.63
C GLU A 60 -1.24 -1.56 -21.68
N SER A 61 -0.36 -0.63 -22.06
CA SER A 61 0.74 -0.21 -21.20
C SER A 61 0.26 0.42 -19.89
N ALA A 62 -0.82 1.21 -19.92
CA ALA A 62 -1.40 1.78 -18.72
C ALA A 62 -2.02 0.69 -17.83
N LEU A 63 -2.72 -0.29 -18.42
CA LEU A 63 -3.34 -1.41 -17.72
C LEU A 63 -2.31 -2.21 -16.93
N GLU A 64 -1.19 -2.58 -17.56
CA GLU A 64 -0.09 -3.32 -16.89
C GLU A 64 0.43 -2.56 -15.66
N VAL A 65 0.62 -1.24 -15.79
CA VAL A 65 1.09 -0.40 -14.68
C VAL A 65 0.07 -0.37 -13.54
N PHE A 66 -1.21 -0.13 -13.85
CA PHE A 66 -2.25 -0.06 -12.81
C PHE A 66 -2.50 -1.38 -12.10
N GLU A 67 -2.46 -2.51 -12.82
CA GLU A 67 -2.57 -3.84 -12.20
C GLU A 67 -1.37 -4.12 -11.29
N SER A 68 -0.16 -3.79 -11.74
CA SER A 68 1.05 -3.93 -10.91
C SER A 68 0.98 -3.07 -9.65
N GLU A 69 0.57 -1.80 -9.77
CA GLU A 69 0.43 -0.88 -8.63
C GLU A 69 -0.67 -1.33 -7.67
N SER A 70 -1.81 -1.78 -8.17
CA SER A 70 -2.92 -2.30 -7.34
C SER A 70 -2.47 -3.49 -6.49
N ASN A 71 -1.82 -4.48 -7.11
CA ASN A 71 -1.29 -5.66 -6.41
C ASN A 71 -0.23 -5.27 -5.37
N TYR A 72 0.71 -4.40 -5.74
CA TYR A 72 1.75 -3.96 -4.82
C TYR A 72 1.19 -3.20 -3.61
N LEU A 73 0.20 -2.34 -3.83
CA LEU A 73 -0.43 -1.55 -2.77
C LEU A 73 -1.27 -2.42 -1.82
N CYS A 74 -1.88 -3.47 -2.34
CA CYS A 74 -2.46 -4.54 -1.51
C CYS A 74 -1.38 -5.12 -0.57
N ASP A 75 -0.23 -5.56 -1.10
CA ASP A 75 0.85 -6.11 -0.26
C ASP A 75 1.45 -5.08 0.72
N LEU A 76 1.44 -3.79 0.35
CA LEU A 76 1.94 -2.71 1.20
C LEU A 76 1.15 -2.55 2.50
N MET A 77 -0.15 -2.87 2.49
CA MET A 77 -0.95 -2.93 3.73
C MET A 77 -0.40 -3.96 4.72
N ASN A 78 -0.06 -5.16 4.24
CA ASN A 78 0.50 -6.21 5.11
C ASN A 78 1.87 -5.77 5.66
N ARG A 79 2.67 -5.04 4.87
CA ARG A 79 3.94 -4.46 5.30
C ARG A 79 3.79 -3.38 6.38
N ASP A 80 2.76 -2.54 6.30
CA ASP A 80 2.44 -1.54 7.35
C ASP A 80 2.20 -2.21 8.71
N ILE A 81 1.39 -3.26 8.71
CA ILE A 81 1.03 -4.02 9.91
C ILE A 81 2.27 -4.69 10.51
N GLN A 82 3.09 -5.35 9.67
CA GLN A 82 4.33 -5.98 10.11
C GLN A 82 5.32 -4.97 10.68
N ALA A 83 5.47 -3.80 10.05
CA ALA A 83 6.37 -2.77 10.53
C ALA A 83 5.90 -2.19 11.88
N PHE A 84 4.60 -2.01 12.06
CA PHE A 84 4.03 -1.62 13.35
C PHE A 84 4.30 -2.66 14.44
N ASP A 85 4.10 -3.94 14.15
CA ASP A 85 4.38 -5.04 15.10
C ASP A 85 5.86 -5.10 15.51
N GLN A 86 6.78 -4.82 14.58
CA GLN A 86 8.21 -4.72 14.88
C GLN A 86 8.52 -3.57 15.84
N VAL A 87 7.91 -2.39 15.62
CA VAL A 87 8.06 -1.23 16.52
C VAL A 87 7.54 -1.56 17.93
N MET A 88 6.35 -2.16 18.01
CA MET A 88 5.75 -2.54 19.30
C MET A 88 6.55 -3.62 20.02
N SER A 89 7.12 -4.57 19.28
CA SER A 89 7.99 -5.61 19.85
C SER A 89 9.30 -5.03 20.38
N ALA A 90 9.91 -4.10 19.64
CA ALA A 90 11.11 -3.39 20.10
C ALA A 90 10.83 -2.58 21.38
N TYR A 91 9.66 -1.95 21.48
CA TYR A 91 9.29 -1.21 22.69
C TYR A 91 9.10 -2.08 23.93
N LYS A 92 8.72 -3.35 23.77
CA LYS A 92 8.53 -4.34 24.85
C LYS A 92 9.83 -4.96 25.36
N MET A 93 10.97 -4.74 24.70
CA MET A 93 12.26 -5.26 25.16
C MET A 93 12.63 -4.73 26.55
N SER A 94 13.40 -5.53 27.31
CA SER A 94 13.89 -5.17 28.64
C SER A 94 14.75 -3.91 28.61
N LYS A 95 14.84 -3.26 29.77
CA LYS A 95 15.58 -2.01 30.01
C LYS A 95 16.20 -1.98 31.41
N ALA A 96 16.49 -3.15 31.97
CA ALA A 96 16.96 -3.30 33.34
C ALA A 96 18.47 -3.01 33.46
N THR A 97 19.25 -3.39 32.45
CA THR A 97 20.69 -3.11 32.38
C THR A 97 21.02 -2.08 31.29
N ASP A 98 22.21 -1.48 31.35
CA ASP A 98 22.63 -0.51 30.33
C ASP A 98 22.85 -1.18 28.96
N ASP A 99 23.32 -2.42 28.93
CA ASP A 99 23.41 -3.22 27.69
C ASP A 99 22.03 -3.49 27.08
N GLU A 100 21.03 -3.81 27.91
CA GLU A 100 19.64 -3.98 27.46
C GLU A 100 19.05 -2.68 26.93
N LYS A 101 19.31 -1.54 27.59
CA LYS A 101 18.86 -0.22 27.12
C LYS A 101 19.45 0.10 25.74
N ASN A 102 20.75 -0.09 25.58
CA ASN A 102 21.45 0.17 24.31
C ASN A 102 20.92 -0.73 23.18
N SER A 103 20.75 -2.04 23.46
CA SER A 103 20.18 -3.00 22.51
C SER A 103 18.75 -2.63 22.10
N ARG A 104 17.92 -2.28 23.10
CA ARG A 104 16.55 -1.81 22.87
C ARG A 104 16.51 -0.55 22.01
N GLU A 105 17.35 0.44 22.30
CA GLU A 105 17.39 1.69 21.53
C GLU A 105 17.74 1.43 20.06
N MET A 106 18.76 0.62 19.78
CA MET A 106 19.12 0.24 18.41
C MET A 106 17.98 -0.47 17.69
N LYS A 107 17.30 -1.42 18.36
CA LYS A 107 16.15 -2.15 17.78
C LYS A 107 14.96 -1.24 17.52
N VAL A 108 14.64 -0.32 18.43
CA VAL A 108 13.58 0.67 18.23
C VAL A 108 13.89 1.56 17.04
N GLN A 109 15.11 2.10 16.95
CA GLN A 109 15.50 2.95 15.82
C GLN A 109 15.44 2.21 14.48
N GLN A 110 15.88 0.96 14.44
CA GLN A 110 15.78 0.15 13.23
C GLN A 110 14.32 -0.10 12.83
N ALA A 111 13.46 -0.46 13.80
CA ALA A 111 12.05 -0.70 13.53
C ALA A 111 11.32 0.57 13.07
N LEU A 112 11.64 1.73 13.64
CA LEU A 112 11.08 3.02 13.21
C LEU A 112 11.50 3.40 11.79
N LYS A 113 12.75 3.11 11.40
CA LYS A 113 13.21 3.30 10.01
C LYS A 113 12.42 2.43 9.03
N THR A 114 12.23 1.14 9.35
CA THR A 114 11.39 0.26 8.55
C THR A 114 9.93 0.76 8.50
N ALA A 115 9.39 1.25 9.62
CA ALA A 115 8.02 1.74 9.69
C ALA A 115 7.78 3.01 8.86
N ILE A 116 8.74 3.94 8.80
CA ILE A 116 8.60 5.15 7.97
C ILE A 116 8.75 4.89 6.46
N GLU A 117 9.44 3.80 6.08
CA GLU A 117 9.57 3.41 4.67
C GLU A 117 8.23 3.05 4.03
N VAL A 118 7.29 2.47 4.79
CA VAL A 118 5.97 2.07 4.28
C VAL A 118 5.14 3.25 3.78
N PRO A 119 4.85 4.30 4.58
CA PRO A 119 4.12 5.47 4.09
C PRO A 119 4.91 6.28 3.04
N PHE A 120 6.24 6.25 3.07
CA PHE A 120 7.07 6.87 2.03
C PHE A 120 6.91 6.16 0.68
N ASP A 121 6.93 4.82 0.67
CA ASP A 121 6.65 4.02 -0.51
C ASP A 121 5.22 4.24 -1.00
N LEU A 122 4.22 4.25 -0.10
CA LEU A 122 2.83 4.59 -0.43
C LEU A 122 2.74 5.92 -1.18
N ALA A 123 3.38 6.98 -0.68
CA ALA A 123 3.38 8.28 -1.34
C ALA A 123 4.01 8.24 -2.74
N ARG A 124 5.09 7.47 -2.92
CA ARG A 124 5.73 7.27 -4.24
C ARG A 124 4.82 6.53 -5.22
N ARG A 125 4.11 5.51 -4.74
CA ARG A 125 3.14 4.73 -5.52
C ARG A 125 1.94 5.58 -5.94
N CYS A 126 1.38 6.36 -5.00
CA CYS A 126 0.33 7.34 -5.31
C CYS A 126 0.78 8.35 -6.37
N LYS A 127 2.02 8.85 -6.30
CA LYS A 127 2.57 9.73 -7.35
C LYS A 127 2.63 9.02 -8.71
N ASN A 128 3.03 7.75 -8.76
CA ASN A 128 3.05 6.98 -10.00
C ASN A 128 1.64 6.80 -10.57
N ILE A 129 0.64 6.50 -9.73
CA ILE A 129 -0.76 6.42 -10.13
C ILE A 129 -1.23 7.74 -10.73
N ILE A 130 -1.01 8.87 -10.06
CA ILE A 130 -1.41 10.20 -10.54
C ILE A 130 -0.81 10.48 -11.94
N PHE A 131 0.48 10.19 -12.12
CA PHE A 131 1.16 10.37 -13.40
C PHE A 131 0.52 9.54 -14.52
N ASN A 132 0.19 8.27 -14.26
CA ASN A 132 -0.43 7.41 -15.26
C ASN A 132 -1.90 7.75 -15.51
N VAL A 133 -2.63 8.24 -14.50
CA VAL A 133 -4.00 8.76 -14.68
C VAL A 133 -3.98 10.00 -15.58
N GLU A 134 -3.01 10.91 -15.43
CA GLU A 134 -2.86 12.05 -16.33
C GLU A 134 -2.59 11.61 -17.77
N ARG A 135 -1.80 10.55 -17.97
CA ARG A 135 -1.56 9.99 -19.31
C ARG A 135 -2.82 9.36 -19.90
N LEU A 136 -3.58 8.61 -19.10
CA LEU A 136 -4.87 8.06 -19.51
C LEU A 136 -5.84 9.16 -19.95
N ALA A 137 -5.94 10.24 -19.17
CA ALA A 137 -6.89 11.32 -19.43
C ALA A 137 -6.61 12.15 -20.70
N LYS A 138 -5.45 11.96 -21.35
CA LYS A 138 -5.10 12.62 -22.62
C LYS A 138 -5.72 11.95 -23.84
N TRP A 139 -6.22 10.73 -23.68
CA TRP A 139 -6.76 9.88 -24.73
C TRP A 139 -8.21 9.51 -24.42
#